data_AF-A0A6I5CF14-F1
#
_entry.id   AF-A0A6I5CF14-F1
#
_cell.length_a   1.000
_cell.length_b   1.000
_cell.length_c   1.000
_cell.angle_alpha   90.00
_cell.angle_beta   90.00
_cell.angle_gamma   90.00
#
_symmetry.space_group_name_H-M   'P 1'
#
loop_
_entity.id
_entity.type
_entity.pdbx_description
1 polymer ?
#
loop_
_entity_poly.entity_id
_entity_poly.type
_entity_poly.pdbx_seq_one_letter_code
_entity_poly.pdbx_strand_id
1 'polypeptide(L)'
;MKPSFEQVWQILQADVVSDAELAKRLGCKPDLVRRARASLGMEPMPLPPSNARMPHEERLMLFSEQRPGGHRRWLGSVSGSGLPVIGSASVARIAFRAEYGREPAGRVQPGCGRRWCVAGPHQTDQSMRDAGGKTLPQGGRPVDLEARARIAEAFKDGPVPNLVVAAQLGVDRRIVAEVRARLHVPRSVRSSSQPKEWTRERFEALTARLPGGHRRWRGRTTADGVPLVGRTETAYRVAFTLHHGHQPDGPVRHTVDCAVKHCVEGSHLNDRRMREDVRALDRAGGVR
;
A
#
# COMPACT_ATOMS: atom_id res chain seq x y z
N MET A 1 1.80 -1.68 28.54
CA MET A 1 2.05 -2.22 29.89
C MET A 1 3.44 -1.76 30.31
N LYS A 2 3.63 -1.18 31.50
CA LYS A 2 4.97 -0.79 31.97
C LYS A 2 5.72 -2.07 32.40
N PRO A 3 7.01 -2.25 32.05
CA PRO A 3 7.77 -3.44 32.44
C PRO A 3 7.89 -3.50 33.96
N SER A 4 7.75 -4.70 34.53
CA SER A 4 7.99 -4.92 35.95
C SER A 4 9.49 -4.91 36.24
N PHE A 5 9.87 -4.64 37.49
CA PHE A 5 11.26 -4.72 37.94
C PHE A 5 11.86 -6.12 37.68
N GLU A 6 11.07 -7.15 37.95
CA GLU A 6 11.45 -8.55 37.76
C GLU A 6 11.68 -8.91 36.27
N GLN A 7 10.91 -8.33 35.35
CA GLN A 7 11.15 -8.49 33.92
C GLN A 7 12.49 -7.88 33.50
N VAL A 8 12.86 -6.71 34.03
CA VAL A 8 14.18 -6.10 33.77
C VAL A 8 15.29 -7.00 34.32
N TRP A 9 15.10 -7.51 35.53
CA TRP A 9 16.03 -8.38 36.24
C TRP A 9 16.32 -9.68 35.47
N GLN A 10 15.29 -10.37 34.99
CA GLN A 10 15.43 -11.60 34.19
C GLN A 10 16.24 -11.37 32.91
N ILE A 11 16.02 -10.23 32.23
CA ILE A 11 16.76 -9.91 31.00
C ILE A 11 18.23 -9.62 31.32
N LEU A 12 18.52 -8.90 32.40
CA LEU A 12 19.90 -8.59 32.81
C LEU A 12 20.73 -9.83 33.19
N GLN A 13 20.09 -10.90 33.67
CA GLN A 13 20.77 -12.17 33.91
C GLN A 13 21.04 -12.98 32.62
N ALA A 14 20.17 -12.84 31.62
CA ALA A 14 20.25 -13.62 30.39
C ALA A 14 21.08 -12.96 29.28
N ASP A 15 21.24 -11.63 29.31
CA ASP A 15 21.79 -10.86 28.19
C ASP A 15 22.66 -9.68 28.67
N VAL A 16 23.77 -9.43 27.95
CA VAL A 16 24.67 -8.29 28.23
C VAL A 16 24.19 -7.10 27.42
N VAL A 17 23.31 -6.29 28.00
CA VAL A 17 22.71 -5.10 27.36
C VAL A 17 22.95 -3.83 28.17
N SER A 18 23.23 -2.71 27.48
CA SER A 18 23.39 -1.41 28.15
C SER A 18 22.07 -0.93 28.78
N ASP A 19 22.17 -0.07 29.80
CA ASP A 19 21.01 0.43 30.54
C ASP A 19 20.00 1.16 29.63
N ALA A 20 20.53 1.96 28.71
CA ALA A 20 19.72 2.74 27.77
C ALA A 20 19.08 1.86 26.69
N GLU A 21 19.78 0.82 26.21
CA GLU A 21 19.19 -0.11 25.25
C GLU A 21 18.07 -0.92 25.88
N LEU A 22 18.28 -1.46 27.09
CA LEU A 22 17.25 -2.22 27.79
C LEU A 22 16.05 -1.33 28.14
N ALA A 23 16.29 -0.09 28.57
CA ALA A 23 15.23 0.87 28.87
C ALA A 23 14.40 1.21 27.62
N LYS A 24 15.06 1.40 26.47
CA LYS A 24 14.39 1.64 25.19
C LYS A 24 13.61 0.41 24.74
N ARG A 25 14.19 -0.79 24.83
CA ARG A 25 13.57 -2.07 24.47
C ARG A 25 12.30 -2.32 25.29
N LEU A 26 12.31 -1.96 26.57
CA LEU A 26 11.19 -2.17 27.49
C LEU A 26 10.25 -0.96 27.63
N GLY A 27 10.56 0.17 26.97
CA GLY A 27 9.77 1.40 27.09
C GLY A 27 9.73 1.97 28.51
N CYS A 28 10.84 1.89 29.26
CA CYS A 28 10.95 2.42 30.62
C CYS A 28 12.07 3.47 30.75
N LYS A 29 12.22 4.04 31.94
CA LYS A 29 13.28 4.99 32.24
C LYS A 29 14.60 4.22 32.49
N PRO A 30 15.76 4.69 32.00
CA PRO A 30 17.07 4.09 32.28
C PRO A 30 17.36 3.88 33.77
N ASP A 31 16.79 4.74 34.61
CA ASP A 31 16.93 4.65 36.07
C ASP A 31 16.30 3.38 36.67
N LEU A 32 15.24 2.84 36.05
CA LEU A 32 14.69 1.54 36.45
C LEU A 32 15.70 0.42 36.19
N VAL A 33 16.39 0.46 35.05
CA VAL A 33 17.41 -0.53 34.69
C VAL A 33 18.62 -0.42 35.61
N ARG A 34 19.07 0.81 35.92
CA ARG A 34 20.18 1.04 36.85
C ARG A 34 19.90 0.48 38.24
N ARG A 35 18.68 0.68 38.77
CA ARG A 35 18.27 0.09 40.06
C ARG A 35 18.21 -1.44 40.01
N ALA A 36 17.75 -2.02 38.89
CA ALA A 36 17.75 -3.47 38.71
C ALA A 36 19.18 -4.04 38.69
N ARG A 37 20.13 -3.40 37.98
CA ARG A 37 21.55 -3.77 38.02
C ARG A 37 22.15 -3.68 39.41
N ALA A 38 21.91 -2.57 40.12
CA ALA A 38 22.40 -2.38 41.48
C ALA A 38 21.90 -3.50 42.42
N SER A 39 20.64 -3.92 42.29
CA SER A 39 20.09 -5.05 43.09
C SER A 39 20.72 -6.41 42.76
N LEU A 40 21.35 -6.54 41.59
CA LEU A 40 22.10 -7.73 41.16
C LEU A 40 23.59 -7.64 41.50
N GLY A 41 24.06 -6.56 42.15
CA GLY A 41 25.48 -6.31 42.35
C GLY A 41 26.26 -6.07 41.04
N MET A 42 25.56 -5.70 39.97
CA MET A 42 26.19 -5.37 38.68
C MET A 42 26.53 -3.88 38.63
N GLU A 43 27.73 -3.56 38.16
CA GLU A 43 28.10 -2.19 37.82
C GLU A 43 27.12 -1.61 36.78
N PRO A 44 26.73 -0.32 36.89
CA PRO A 44 25.96 0.36 35.87
C PRO A 44 26.67 0.23 34.52
N MET A 45 25.90 -0.09 33.48
CA MET A 45 26.43 -0.16 32.11
C MET A 45 25.80 0.98 31.29
N PRO A 46 26.17 2.25 31.57
CA PRO A 46 25.69 3.36 30.78
C PRO A 46 26.24 3.20 29.36
N LEU A 47 25.45 3.58 28.35
CA LEU A 47 26.07 3.90 27.07
C LEU A 47 27.09 5.00 27.33
N PRO A 48 28.30 4.94 26.71
CA PRO A 48 29.23 6.04 26.71
C PRO A 48 28.46 7.32 26.39
N PRO A 49 28.71 8.42 27.11
CA PRO A 49 27.96 9.63 26.88
C PRO A 49 28.13 10.04 25.41
N SER A 50 27.13 10.72 24.85
CA SER A 50 27.12 11.10 23.43
C SER A 50 28.29 12.02 23.05
N ASN A 51 29.06 12.53 24.02
CA ASN A 51 30.30 13.28 23.85
C ASN A 51 31.59 12.49 24.10
N ALA A 52 31.52 11.20 24.45
CA ALA A 52 32.71 10.37 24.62
C ALA A 52 33.55 10.40 23.33
N ARG A 53 34.87 10.64 23.48
CA ARG A 53 35.83 10.55 22.38
C ARG A 53 36.01 9.09 22.00
N MET A 54 35.15 8.61 21.11
CA MET A 54 35.12 7.24 20.61
C MET A 54 35.13 7.27 19.08
N PRO A 55 35.92 6.41 18.41
CA PRO A 55 35.87 6.25 16.96
C PRO A 55 34.44 5.99 16.47
N HIS A 56 34.14 6.47 15.27
CA HIS A 56 32.80 6.34 14.69
C HIS A 56 32.39 4.87 14.50
N GLU A 57 33.35 4.00 14.18
CA GLU A 57 33.19 2.57 13.95
C GLU A 57 32.79 1.85 15.24
N GLU A 58 33.43 2.19 16.36
CA GLU A 58 33.10 1.64 17.67
C GLU A 58 31.69 2.09 18.11
N ARG A 59 31.34 3.36 17.88
CA ARG A 59 29.98 3.86 18.12
C ARG A 59 28.94 3.17 17.24
N LEU A 60 29.26 2.92 15.96
CA LEU A 60 28.38 2.18 15.07
C LEU A 60 28.04 0.81 15.67
N MET A 61 29.05 0.09 16.16
CA MET A 61 28.87 -1.25 16.73
C MET A 61 28.05 -1.22 18.02
N LEU A 62 28.31 -0.24 18.89
CA LEU A 62 27.63 -0.11 20.18
C LEU A 62 26.16 0.32 20.06
N PHE A 63 25.86 1.22 19.11
CA PHE A 63 24.52 1.78 18.90
C PHE A 63 23.74 1.04 17.80
N SER A 64 24.02 -0.25 17.61
CA SER A 64 23.27 -1.05 16.65
C SER A 64 23.01 -2.48 17.10
N GLU A 65 21.82 -2.97 16.75
CA GLU A 65 21.32 -4.29 17.13
C GLU A 65 21.50 -5.26 15.97
N GLN A 66 22.11 -6.43 16.22
CA GLN A 66 22.12 -7.51 15.22
C GLN A 66 20.72 -8.10 15.03
N ARG A 67 20.36 -8.43 13.79
CA ARG A 67 19.07 -9.00 13.42
C ARG A 67 19.26 -10.20 12.48
N PRO A 68 18.34 -11.19 12.48
CA PRO A 68 18.45 -12.36 11.62
C PRO A 68 18.64 -12.00 10.15
N GLY A 69 19.55 -12.70 9.47
CA GLY A 69 19.93 -12.44 8.07
C GLY A 69 21.06 -11.42 7.89
N GLY A 70 21.97 -11.29 8.88
CA GLY A 70 23.12 -10.38 8.79
C GLY A 70 22.75 -8.90 8.83
N HIS A 71 21.52 -8.55 9.20
CA HIS A 71 21.10 -7.16 9.29
C HIS A 71 21.53 -6.54 10.61
N ARG A 72 21.69 -5.23 10.62
CA ARG A 72 22.05 -4.46 11.81
C ARG A 72 21.18 -3.22 11.86
N ARG A 73 20.37 -3.07 12.91
CA ARG A 73 19.42 -1.94 13.07
C ARG A 73 20.10 -0.83 13.86
N TRP A 74 20.05 0.40 13.36
CA TRP A 74 20.51 1.56 14.12
C TRP A 74 19.58 1.88 15.29
N LEU A 75 20.18 2.09 16.47
CA LEU A 75 19.48 2.42 17.73
C LEU A 75 19.81 3.82 18.25
N GLY A 76 20.85 4.47 17.73
CA GLY A 76 21.27 5.80 18.15
C GLY A 76 20.44 6.95 17.55
N SER A 77 21.03 8.13 17.54
CA SER A 77 20.38 9.38 17.12
C SER A 77 20.04 9.42 15.64
N VAL A 78 19.03 10.21 15.31
CA VAL A 78 18.66 10.55 13.93
C VAL A 78 18.74 12.07 13.75
N SER A 79 19.05 12.52 12.54
CA SER A 79 18.97 13.94 12.15
C SER A 79 17.53 14.45 12.21
N GLY A 80 17.33 15.77 12.07
CA GLY A 80 15.99 16.36 11.91
C GLY A 80 15.22 15.81 10.70
N SER A 81 15.93 15.31 9.68
CA SER A 81 15.34 14.64 8.51
C SER A 81 15.11 13.12 8.71
N GLY A 82 15.35 12.60 9.91
CA GLY A 82 15.13 11.19 10.26
C GLY A 82 16.20 10.23 9.74
N LEU A 83 17.38 10.72 9.35
CA LEU A 83 18.51 9.90 8.91
C LEU A 83 19.37 9.48 10.10
N PRO A 84 19.77 8.20 10.22
CA PRO A 84 20.75 7.75 11.22
C PRO A 84 22.07 8.54 11.17
N VAL A 85 22.48 9.13 12.30
CA VAL A 85 23.72 9.91 12.41
C VAL A 85 24.54 9.58 13.67
N ILE A 86 25.86 9.70 13.56
CA ILE A 86 26.81 9.80 14.67
C ILE A 86 27.45 11.18 14.56
N GLY A 87 27.10 12.09 15.47
CA GLY A 87 27.44 13.51 15.33
C GLY A 87 26.84 14.09 14.04
N SER A 88 27.68 14.67 13.19
CA SER A 88 27.29 15.17 11.86
C SER A 88 27.43 14.11 10.75
N ALA A 89 28.01 12.94 11.04
CA ALA A 89 28.29 11.92 10.04
C ALA A 89 27.12 10.93 9.88
N SER A 90 26.81 10.59 8.62
CA SER A 90 25.82 9.55 8.30
C SER A 90 26.30 8.18 8.73
N VAL A 91 25.48 7.47 9.50
CA VAL A 91 25.80 6.10 9.98
C VAL A 91 26.00 5.14 8.80
N ALA A 92 25.24 5.32 7.72
CA ALA A 92 25.40 4.51 6.52
C ALA A 92 26.79 4.70 5.88
N ARG A 93 27.32 5.93 5.85
CA ARG A 93 28.67 6.20 5.35
C ARG A 93 29.74 5.59 6.27
N ILE A 94 29.56 5.68 7.59
CA ILE A 94 30.47 5.07 8.55
C ILE A 94 30.50 3.54 8.37
N ALA A 95 29.33 2.90 8.32
CA ALA A 95 29.20 1.46 8.08
C ALA A 95 29.82 1.02 6.76
N PHE A 96 29.66 1.82 5.71
CA PHE A 96 30.28 1.57 4.42
C PHE A 96 31.81 1.59 4.50
N ARG A 97 32.40 2.60 5.16
CA ARG A 97 33.86 2.69 5.31
C ARG A 97 34.43 1.56 6.15
N ALA A 98 33.74 1.22 7.25
CA ALA A 98 34.13 0.12 8.11
C ALA A 98 34.20 -1.21 7.34
N GLU A 99 33.27 -1.42 6.40
CA GLU A 99 33.23 -2.64 5.58
C GLU A 99 34.21 -2.63 4.42
N TYR A 100 34.21 -1.57 3.62
CA TYR A 100 34.89 -1.55 2.32
C TYR A 100 36.26 -0.87 2.34
N GLY A 101 36.68 -0.32 3.49
CA GLY A 101 37.99 0.34 3.64
C GLY A 101 38.19 1.56 2.74
N ARG A 102 37.12 2.14 2.17
CA ARG A 102 37.18 3.27 1.23
C ARG A 102 36.04 4.27 1.44
N GLU A 103 36.26 5.52 1.06
CA GLU A 103 35.17 6.52 1.03
C GLU A 103 34.12 6.15 -0.05
N PRO A 104 32.83 6.26 0.26
CA PRO A 104 31.77 5.99 -0.71
C PRO A 104 31.66 7.10 -1.76
N ALA A 105 31.50 6.71 -3.02
CA ALA A 105 31.17 7.61 -4.11
C ALA A 105 29.70 8.05 -3.97
N GLY A 106 29.46 9.33 -3.72
CA GLY A 106 28.10 9.89 -3.59
C GLY A 106 27.33 9.35 -2.37
N ARG A 107 26.03 9.07 -2.57
CA ARG A 107 25.10 8.70 -1.49
C ARG A 107 25.24 7.22 -1.12
N VAL A 108 25.28 6.90 0.17
CA VAL A 108 25.18 5.51 0.66
C VAL A 108 23.73 5.17 0.99
N GLN A 109 23.28 3.99 0.57
CA GLN A 109 21.96 3.45 0.87
C GLN A 109 22.04 1.96 1.23
N PRO A 110 21.16 1.46 2.11
CA PRO A 110 21.04 0.03 2.33
C PRO A 110 20.43 -0.65 1.09
N GLY A 111 21.19 -1.52 0.43
CA GLY A 111 20.72 -2.32 -0.71
C GLY A 111 19.70 -3.40 -0.33
N CYS A 112 19.68 -3.81 0.95
CA CYS A 112 18.79 -4.87 1.43
C CYS A 112 17.31 -4.47 1.59
N GLY A 113 16.94 -3.21 1.33
CA GLY A 113 15.57 -2.71 1.44
C GLY A 113 15.04 -2.52 2.87
N ARG A 114 15.74 -3.00 3.90
CA ARG A 114 15.34 -2.75 5.30
C ARG A 114 15.68 -1.31 5.71
N ARG A 115 14.66 -0.58 6.15
CA ARG A 115 14.82 0.77 6.70
C ARG A 115 15.79 0.74 7.90
N TRP A 116 16.75 1.66 7.90
CA TRP A 116 17.78 1.81 8.94
C TRP A 116 18.69 0.58 9.14
N CYS A 117 18.83 -0.27 8.12
CA CYS A 117 19.90 -1.26 8.12
C CYS A 117 21.24 -0.56 7.95
N VAL A 118 22.15 -0.76 8.91
CA VAL A 118 23.51 -0.21 8.95
C VAL A 118 24.56 -1.32 8.94
N ALA A 119 24.19 -2.53 8.52
CA ALA A 119 25.15 -3.59 8.27
C ALA A 119 26.04 -3.21 7.08
N GLY A 120 27.35 -3.28 7.27
CA GLY A 120 28.39 -2.97 6.28
C GLY A 120 28.13 -3.62 4.93
N PRO A 121 27.98 -4.96 4.84
CA PRO A 121 27.76 -5.68 3.59
C PRO A 121 26.45 -5.31 2.87
N HIS A 122 25.52 -4.66 3.57
CA HIS A 122 24.26 -4.20 3.00
C HIS A 122 24.30 -2.75 2.53
N GLN A 123 25.42 -2.02 2.73
CA GLN A 123 25.55 -0.66 2.25
C GLN A 123 26.06 -0.64 0.82
N THR A 124 25.46 0.21 -0.01
CA THR A 124 25.91 0.46 -1.38
C THR A 124 26.11 1.96 -1.58
N ASP A 125 27.18 2.36 -2.26
CA ASP A 125 27.38 3.74 -2.70
C ASP A 125 26.86 3.93 -4.14
N GLN A 126 27.04 5.13 -4.71
CA GLN A 126 26.53 5.44 -6.04
C GLN A 126 27.25 4.64 -7.13
N SER A 127 28.58 4.53 -7.07
CA SER A 127 29.35 3.80 -8.08
C SER A 127 29.00 2.31 -8.11
N MET A 128 28.79 1.67 -6.95
CA MET A 128 28.32 0.28 -6.88
C MET A 128 26.94 0.12 -7.53
N ARG A 129 26.04 1.09 -7.36
CA ARG A 129 24.70 1.06 -7.98
C ARG A 129 24.75 1.29 -9.49
N ASP A 130 25.66 2.14 -9.95
CA ASP A 130 25.82 2.46 -11.36
C ASP A 130 26.51 1.31 -12.12
N ALA A 131 27.57 0.75 -11.54
CA ALA A 131 28.29 -0.40 -12.08
C ALA A 131 27.44 -1.69 -12.10
N GLY A 132 26.50 -1.80 -11.15
CA GLY A 132 25.58 -2.93 -11.03
C GLY A 132 24.43 -2.93 -12.05
N GLY A 133 24.45 -2.10 -13.10
CA GLY A 133 23.61 -2.22 -14.31
C GLY A 133 22.16 -2.66 -14.05
N LYS A 134 21.26 -1.69 -13.83
CA LYS A 134 19.83 -1.86 -13.45
C LYS A 134 19.66 -2.34 -12.02
N THR A 135 19.60 -1.34 -11.15
CA THR A 135 18.92 -1.30 -9.85
C THR A 135 17.99 -2.49 -9.62
N LEU A 136 18.45 -3.49 -8.86
CA LEU A 136 17.54 -4.40 -8.19
C LEU A 136 16.54 -3.53 -7.41
N PRO A 137 15.22 -3.64 -7.63
CA PRO A 137 14.26 -2.87 -6.86
C PRO A 137 14.48 -3.18 -5.38
N GLN A 138 14.67 -2.11 -4.59
CA GLN A 138 14.87 -2.13 -3.15
C GLN A 138 14.11 -3.28 -2.48
N GLY A 139 14.84 -4.25 -1.91
CA GLY A 139 14.29 -5.27 -1.03
C GLY A 139 13.69 -6.52 -1.68
N GLY A 140 13.80 -6.72 -3.00
CA GLY A 140 13.40 -7.98 -3.62
C GLY A 140 14.42 -9.08 -3.31
N ARG A 141 14.00 -10.19 -2.68
CA ARG A 141 14.76 -11.45 -2.78
C ARG A 141 14.99 -11.74 -4.28
N PRO A 142 16.18 -12.22 -4.68
CA PRO A 142 16.34 -12.77 -6.02
C PRO A 142 15.25 -13.83 -6.21
N VAL A 143 14.43 -13.61 -7.23
CA VAL A 143 13.34 -14.50 -7.58
C VAL A 143 13.96 -15.61 -8.40
N ASP A 144 13.79 -16.84 -7.97
CA ASP A 144 14.25 -17.99 -8.73
C ASP A 144 13.62 -18.02 -10.13
N LEU A 145 14.28 -18.72 -11.05
CA LEU A 145 13.81 -18.88 -12.43
C LEU A 145 12.46 -19.59 -12.48
N GLU A 146 12.16 -20.43 -11.47
CA GLU A 146 10.89 -21.17 -11.36
C GLU A 146 9.69 -20.23 -11.14
N ALA A 147 9.79 -19.27 -10.23
CA ALA A 147 8.74 -18.28 -9.99
C ALA A 147 8.53 -17.39 -11.21
N ARG A 148 9.59 -17.05 -11.96
CA ARG A 148 9.44 -16.35 -13.25
C ARG A 148 8.68 -17.21 -14.28
N ALA A 149 8.96 -18.51 -14.35
CA ALA A 149 8.24 -19.43 -15.22
C ALA A 149 6.76 -19.55 -14.82
N ARG A 150 6.43 -19.66 -13.52
CA ARG A 150 5.04 -19.69 -13.04
C ARG A 150 4.27 -18.41 -13.37
N ILE A 151 4.91 -17.24 -13.27
CA ILE A 151 4.30 -15.97 -13.69
C ILE A 151 4.04 -15.96 -15.20
N ALA A 152 4.97 -16.48 -16.01
CA ALA A 152 4.79 -16.57 -17.45
C ALA A 152 3.62 -17.50 -17.82
N GLU A 153 3.50 -18.63 -17.14
CA GLU A 153 2.40 -19.58 -17.31
C GLU A 153 1.04 -18.92 -17.03
N ALA A 154 0.94 -18.13 -15.95
CA ALA A 154 -0.28 -17.42 -15.58
C ALA A 154 -0.76 -16.39 -16.62
N PHE A 155 0.06 -16.04 -17.62
CA PHE A 155 -0.32 -15.16 -18.73
C PHE A 155 -0.69 -15.90 -20.02
N LYS A 156 -0.58 -17.24 -20.10
CA LYS A 156 -0.93 -17.99 -21.31
C LYS A 156 -2.41 -17.87 -21.69
N ASP A 157 -3.29 -17.79 -20.70
CA ASP A 157 -4.74 -17.70 -20.89
C ASP A 157 -5.24 -16.28 -21.15
N GLY A 158 -4.33 -15.30 -21.26
CA GLY A 158 -4.63 -13.92 -21.60
C GLY A 158 -4.30 -12.89 -20.50
N PRO A 159 -4.77 -11.65 -20.64
CA PRO A 159 -4.34 -10.53 -19.79
C PRO A 159 -5.03 -10.55 -18.42
N VAL A 160 -4.49 -11.30 -17.46
CA VAL A 160 -4.88 -11.27 -16.04
C VAL A 160 -4.25 -10.05 -15.35
N PRO A 161 -4.85 -9.32 -14.39
CA PRO A 161 -4.18 -8.21 -13.70
C PRO A 161 -2.96 -8.63 -12.88
N ASN A 162 -1.88 -7.82 -12.87
CA ASN A 162 -0.65 -8.12 -12.11
C ASN A 162 -0.90 -8.41 -10.62
N LEU A 163 -1.87 -7.73 -10.02
CA LEU A 163 -2.20 -7.90 -8.62
C LEU A 163 -2.78 -9.30 -8.33
N VAL A 164 -3.59 -9.83 -9.26
CA VAL A 164 -4.19 -11.15 -9.13
C VAL A 164 -3.11 -12.23 -9.23
N VAL A 165 -2.25 -12.15 -10.24
CA VAL A 165 -1.13 -13.08 -10.41
C VAL A 165 -0.16 -13.03 -9.21
N ALA A 166 0.14 -11.82 -8.72
CA ALA A 166 0.99 -11.62 -7.55
C ALA A 166 0.41 -12.28 -6.28
N ALA A 167 -0.89 -12.10 -6.04
CA ALA A 167 -1.59 -12.70 -4.91
C ALA A 167 -1.66 -14.23 -5.03
N GLN A 168 -1.95 -14.75 -6.23
CA GLN A 168 -2.06 -16.18 -6.50
C GLN A 168 -0.72 -16.91 -6.30
N LEU A 169 0.39 -16.30 -6.73
CA LEU A 169 1.71 -16.94 -6.71
C LEU A 169 2.56 -16.54 -5.49
N GLY A 170 2.06 -15.65 -4.62
CA GLY A 170 2.82 -15.17 -3.46
C GLY A 170 4.09 -14.39 -3.81
N VAL A 171 4.09 -13.66 -4.93
CA VAL A 171 5.25 -12.92 -5.45
C VAL A 171 5.03 -11.40 -5.44
N ASP A 172 6.11 -10.62 -5.43
CA ASP A 172 5.99 -9.16 -5.55
C ASP A 172 5.42 -8.76 -6.93
N ARG A 173 4.43 -7.87 -6.93
CA ARG A 173 3.76 -7.35 -8.14
C ARG A 173 4.72 -6.75 -9.18
N ARG A 174 5.89 -6.26 -8.76
CA ARG A 174 6.91 -5.68 -9.63
C ARG A 174 7.57 -6.75 -10.49
N ILE A 175 7.81 -7.93 -9.94
CA ILE A 175 8.34 -9.09 -10.67
C ILE A 175 7.32 -9.51 -11.73
N VAL A 176 6.04 -9.56 -11.35
CA VAL A 176 4.95 -9.84 -12.29
C VAL A 176 4.91 -8.82 -13.43
N ALA A 177 5.08 -7.53 -13.12
CA ALA A 177 5.13 -6.47 -14.12
C ALA A 177 6.34 -6.60 -15.06
N GLU A 178 7.50 -6.99 -14.52
CA GLU A 178 8.73 -7.23 -15.28
C GLU A 178 8.55 -8.40 -16.27
N VAL A 179 8.06 -9.55 -15.78
CA VAL A 179 7.80 -10.72 -16.62
C VAL A 179 6.77 -10.40 -17.70
N ARG A 180 5.67 -9.70 -17.35
CA ARG A 180 4.69 -9.24 -18.34
C ARG A 180 5.34 -8.41 -19.45
N ALA A 181 6.16 -7.42 -19.08
CA ALA A 181 6.80 -6.54 -20.04
C ALA A 181 7.72 -7.32 -21.00
N ARG A 182 8.46 -8.32 -20.47
CA ARG A 182 9.34 -9.18 -21.27
C ARG A 182 8.57 -10.07 -22.25
N LEU A 183 7.38 -10.53 -21.85
CA LEU A 183 6.50 -11.33 -22.71
C LEU A 183 5.65 -10.50 -23.67
N HIS A 184 5.77 -9.17 -23.64
CA HIS A 184 4.93 -8.24 -24.43
C HIS A 184 3.42 -8.46 -24.22
N VAL A 185 3.01 -9.01 -23.07
CA VAL A 185 1.60 -9.23 -22.75
C VAL A 185 0.97 -7.86 -22.44
N PRO A 186 -0.10 -7.44 -23.14
CA PRO A 186 -0.76 -6.17 -22.86
C PRO A 186 -1.16 -6.06 -21.39
N ARG A 187 -1.07 -4.87 -20.81
CA ARG A 187 -1.63 -4.65 -19.47
C ARG A 187 -3.12 -4.93 -19.53
N SER A 188 -3.64 -5.69 -18.56
CA SER A 188 -5.09 -5.79 -18.39
C SER A 188 -5.61 -4.36 -18.28
N VAL A 189 -6.48 -3.97 -19.21
CA VAL A 189 -7.10 -2.65 -19.19
C VAL A 189 -7.72 -2.49 -17.81
N ARG A 190 -7.33 -1.44 -17.07
CA ARG A 190 -7.95 -1.16 -15.78
C ARG A 190 -9.46 -1.09 -16.01
N SER A 191 -10.28 -1.59 -15.09
CA SER A 191 -11.74 -1.44 -15.22
C SER A 191 -12.16 0.03 -15.41
N SER A 192 -11.38 0.97 -14.89
CA SER A 192 -11.52 2.42 -15.10
C SER A 192 -11.24 2.90 -16.53
N SER A 193 -10.65 2.05 -17.36
CA SER A 193 -10.26 2.31 -18.75
C SER A 193 -11.02 1.45 -19.73
N GLN A 194 -11.96 0.62 -19.28
CA GLN A 194 -12.94 0.03 -20.20
C GLN A 194 -13.80 1.15 -20.79
N PRO A 195 -14.24 1.03 -22.05
CA PRO A 195 -15.12 2.00 -22.67
C PRO A 195 -16.28 2.34 -21.73
N LYS A 196 -16.50 3.64 -21.55
CA LYS A 196 -17.56 4.20 -20.71
C LYS A 196 -18.97 3.89 -21.26
N GLU A 197 -19.03 3.27 -22.44
CA GLU A 197 -20.24 2.87 -23.12
C GLU A 197 -20.80 1.61 -22.47
N TRP A 198 -21.93 1.79 -21.80
CA TRP A 198 -22.75 0.71 -21.32
C TRP A 198 -23.52 0.11 -22.49
N THR A 199 -23.22 -1.15 -22.83
CA THR A 199 -24.02 -1.88 -23.80
C THR A 199 -25.31 -2.38 -23.15
N ARG A 200 -26.33 -2.66 -23.98
CA ARG A 200 -27.61 -3.20 -23.52
C ARG A 200 -27.40 -4.54 -22.80
N GLU A 201 -26.57 -5.42 -23.33
CA GLU A 201 -26.30 -6.75 -22.79
C GLU A 201 -25.71 -6.67 -21.38
N ARG A 202 -24.75 -5.75 -21.15
CA ARG A 202 -24.15 -5.53 -19.82
C ARG A 202 -25.16 -5.03 -18.81
N PHE A 203 -26.04 -4.12 -19.23
CA PHE A 203 -27.11 -3.61 -18.39
C PHE A 203 -28.13 -4.72 -18.06
N GLU A 204 -28.48 -5.55 -19.04
CA GLU A 204 -29.39 -6.67 -18.85
C GLU A 204 -28.82 -7.74 -17.91
N ALA A 205 -27.53 -8.06 -17.99
CA ALA A 205 -26.86 -8.99 -17.07
C ALA A 205 -26.91 -8.53 -15.60
N LEU A 206 -27.01 -7.23 -15.34
CA LEU A 206 -27.07 -6.65 -13.99
C LEU A 206 -28.49 -6.29 -13.54
N THR A 207 -29.51 -6.74 -14.28
CA THR A 207 -30.90 -6.47 -13.95
C THR A 207 -31.77 -7.71 -13.94
N ALA A 208 -32.91 -7.63 -13.26
CA ALA A 208 -33.95 -8.65 -13.25
C ALA A 208 -35.26 -8.04 -13.73
N ARG A 209 -35.95 -8.69 -14.66
CA ARG A 209 -37.34 -8.33 -14.99
C ARG A 209 -38.26 -8.70 -13.83
N LEU A 210 -39.25 -7.86 -13.58
CA LEU A 210 -40.31 -8.04 -12.60
C LEU A 210 -41.66 -8.04 -13.34
N PRO A 211 -42.74 -8.60 -12.74
CA PRO A 211 -44.09 -8.48 -13.28
C PRO A 211 -44.48 -7.01 -13.55
N GLY A 212 -45.33 -6.77 -14.55
CA GLY A 212 -45.76 -5.40 -14.92
C GLY A 212 -44.72 -4.59 -15.70
N GLY A 213 -43.74 -5.24 -16.32
CA GLY A 213 -42.72 -4.58 -17.15
C GLY A 213 -41.63 -3.85 -16.36
N HIS A 214 -41.59 -3.98 -15.03
CA HIS A 214 -40.57 -3.35 -14.21
C HIS A 214 -39.22 -4.09 -14.29
N ARG A 215 -38.15 -3.39 -13.89
CA ARG A 215 -36.80 -3.95 -13.86
C ARG A 215 -36.07 -3.55 -12.58
N ARG A 216 -35.47 -4.52 -11.88
CA ARG A 216 -34.71 -4.33 -10.63
C ARG A 216 -33.21 -4.42 -10.88
N TRP A 217 -32.46 -3.49 -10.31
CA TRP A 217 -30.99 -3.52 -10.33
C TRP A 217 -30.44 -4.57 -9.35
N ARG A 218 -29.46 -5.37 -9.81
CA ARG A 218 -28.75 -6.38 -9.00
C ARG A 218 -27.31 -5.96 -8.65
N GLY A 219 -26.81 -4.86 -9.21
CA GLY A 219 -25.46 -4.37 -8.98
C GLY A 219 -25.31 -3.55 -7.70
N ARG A 220 -24.21 -2.79 -7.64
CA ARG A 220 -23.91 -1.89 -6.51
C ARG A 220 -24.99 -0.82 -6.32
N THR A 221 -25.29 -0.49 -5.07
CA THR A 221 -26.16 0.62 -4.68
C THR A 221 -25.43 1.57 -3.70
N THR A 222 -25.95 2.78 -3.52
CA THR A 222 -25.58 3.64 -2.37
C THR A 222 -26.18 3.09 -1.07
N ALA A 223 -25.82 3.71 0.07
CA ALA A 223 -26.46 3.43 1.35
C ALA A 223 -27.99 3.65 1.30
N ASP A 224 -28.44 4.66 0.57
CA ASP A 224 -29.86 4.97 0.37
C ASP A 224 -30.55 4.09 -0.71
N GLY A 225 -29.85 3.07 -1.24
CA GLY A 225 -30.38 2.15 -2.22
C GLY A 225 -30.37 2.65 -3.67
N VAL A 226 -29.75 3.80 -3.96
CA VAL A 226 -29.67 4.33 -5.33
C VAL A 226 -28.79 3.41 -6.19
N PRO A 227 -29.30 2.84 -7.31
CA PRO A 227 -28.54 2.01 -8.23
C PRO A 227 -27.35 2.74 -8.85
N LEU A 228 -26.15 2.18 -8.73
CA LEU A 228 -24.93 2.75 -9.28
C LEU A 228 -24.30 1.88 -10.35
N VAL A 229 -23.79 2.59 -11.34
CA VAL A 229 -22.96 2.13 -12.43
C VAL A 229 -21.59 2.78 -12.26
N GLY A 230 -20.59 1.98 -11.87
CA GLY A 230 -19.26 2.50 -11.56
C GLY A 230 -19.21 3.35 -10.28
N ARG A 231 -18.46 4.46 -10.30
CA ARG A 231 -18.23 5.30 -9.11
C ARG A 231 -19.27 6.40 -8.93
N THR A 232 -19.69 7.07 -10.00
CA THR A 232 -20.47 8.32 -9.95
C THR A 232 -21.72 8.32 -10.82
N GLU A 233 -21.89 7.35 -11.70
CA GLU A 233 -23.05 7.30 -12.61
C GLU A 233 -24.15 6.41 -12.04
N THR A 234 -25.40 6.82 -12.19
CA THR A 234 -26.56 6.04 -11.70
C THR A 234 -27.04 5.10 -12.78
N ALA A 235 -27.56 3.93 -12.39
CA ALA A 235 -28.14 2.99 -13.35
C ALA A 235 -29.36 3.59 -14.07
N TYR A 236 -30.05 4.58 -13.47
CA TYR A 236 -31.16 5.29 -14.11
C TYR A 236 -30.73 6.06 -15.36
N ARG A 237 -29.58 6.77 -15.32
CA ARG A 237 -29.09 7.51 -16.48
C ARG A 237 -28.72 6.58 -17.62
N VAL A 238 -28.08 5.46 -17.31
CA VAL A 238 -27.74 4.43 -18.29
C VAL A 238 -29.01 3.80 -18.90
N ALA A 239 -29.97 3.41 -18.06
CA ALA A 239 -31.25 2.86 -18.50
C ALA A 239 -32.01 3.83 -19.43
N PHE A 240 -32.05 5.11 -19.05
CA PHE A 240 -32.67 6.17 -19.83
C PHE A 240 -31.99 6.29 -21.21
N THR A 241 -30.66 6.44 -21.24
CA THR A 241 -29.92 6.59 -22.51
C THR A 241 -30.08 5.37 -23.41
N LEU A 242 -30.05 4.16 -22.85
CA LEU A 242 -30.26 2.93 -23.61
C LEU A 242 -31.67 2.83 -24.21
N HIS A 243 -32.69 3.37 -23.54
CA HIS A 243 -34.08 3.30 -23.99
C HIS A 243 -34.44 4.42 -24.97
N HIS A 244 -34.09 5.66 -24.63
CA HIS A 244 -34.48 6.85 -25.40
C HIS A 244 -33.45 7.25 -26.46
N GLY A 245 -32.25 6.67 -26.45
CA GLY A 245 -31.21 6.94 -27.45
C GLY A 245 -30.50 8.29 -27.29
N HIS A 246 -30.75 9.03 -26.21
CA HIS A 246 -30.10 10.31 -25.92
C HIS A 246 -29.77 10.47 -24.43
N GLN A 247 -28.87 11.40 -24.11
CA GLN A 247 -28.54 11.72 -22.73
C GLN A 247 -29.72 12.47 -22.06
N PRO A 248 -30.04 12.18 -20.79
CA PRO A 248 -31.12 12.87 -20.10
C PRO A 248 -30.74 14.30 -19.73
N ASP A 249 -31.66 15.24 -19.93
CA ASP A 249 -31.55 16.60 -19.42
C ASP A 249 -31.91 16.65 -17.93
N GLY A 250 -30.93 17.00 -17.09
CA GLY A 250 -31.09 17.11 -15.64
C GLY A 250 -31.34 15.76 -14.94
N PRO A 251 -32.07 15.75 -13.81
CA PRO A 251 -32.30 14.55 -13.02
C PRO A 251 -33.33 13.63 -13.66
N VAL A 252 -32.97 12.35 -13.80
CA VAL A 252 -33.87 11.26 -14.19
C VAL A 252 -34.74 10.88 -13.01
N ARG A 253 -36.06 10.82 -13.21
CA ARG A 253 -37.05 10.41 -12.21
C ARG A 253 -38.00 9.38 -12.81
N HIS A 254 -38.63 8.60 -11.95
CA HIS A 254 -39.69 7.67 -12.36
C HIS A 254 -40.90 8.41 -12.94
N THR A 255 -41.59 7.78 -13.87
CA THR A 255 -42.93 8.20 -14.30
C THR A 255 -43.92 8.07 -13.14
N VAL A 256 -45.04 8.81 -13.20
CA VAL A 256 -46.07 8.81 -12.15
C VAL A 256 -46.68 7.42 -11.95
N ASP A 257 -46.78 6.63 -13.03
CA ASP A 257 -47.38 5.29 -13.01
C ASP A 257 -46.43 4.21 -12.45
N CYS A 258 -45.15 4.54 -12.22
CA CYS A 258 -44.19 3.56 -11.72
C CYS A 258 -44.14 3.53 -10.19
N ALA A 259 -44.89 2.61 -9.59
CA ALA A 259 -44.90 2.41 -8.13
C ALA A 259 -43.69 1.61 -7.59
N VAL A 260 -42.89 0.97 -8.45
CA VAL A 260 -41.78 0.11 -8.01
C VAL A 260 -40.56 0.95 -7.62
N LYS A 261 -40.23 0.94 -6.31
CA LYS A 261 -39.06 1.62 -5.76
C LYS A 261 -37.78 1.15 -6.46
N HIS A 262 -36.99 2.11 -6.94
CA HIS A 262 -35.73 1.87 -7.64
C HIS A 262 -35.86 1.05 -8.95
N CYS A 263 -37.02 1.13 -9.63
CA CYS A 263 -37.17 0.59 -10.97
C CYS A 263 -36.12 1.21 -11.93
N VAL A 264 -35.44 0.39 -12.71
CA VAL A 264 -34.46 0.83 -13.71
C VAL A 264 -34.93 0.53 -15.13
N GLU A 265 -36.23 0.33 -15.34
CA GLU A 265 -36.80 0.16 -16.68
C GLU A 265 -36.86 1.50 -17.40
N GLY A 266 -36.29 1.59 -18.60
CA GLY A 266 -36.08 2.86 -19.29
C GLY A 266 -37.38 3.59 -19.67
N SER A 267 -38.43 2.84 -20.02
CA SER A 267 -39.77 3.41 -20.31
C SER A 267 -40.44 4.00 -19.08
N HIS A 268 -40.00 3.65 -17.87
CA HIS A 268 -40.53 4.16 -16.61
C HIS A 268 -39.71 5.34 -16.08
N LEU A 269 -38.80 5.90 -16.89
CA LEU A 269 -37.90 6.98 -16.51
C LEU A 269 -38.08 8.18 -17.44
N ASN A 270 -38.27 9.36 -16.83
CA ASN A 270 -38.36 10.65 -17.51
C ASN A 270 -37.22 11.56 -17.06
N ASP A 271 -36.68 12.35 -17.97
CA ASP A 271 -35.77 13.45 -17.66
C ASP A 271 -36.54 14.75 -17.34
N ARG A 272 -35.84 15.87 -17.17
CA ARG A 272 -36.50 17.16 -16.87
C ARG A 272 -37.41 17.61 -18.00
N ARG A 273 -36.91 17.59 -19.23
CA ARG A 273 -37.63 18.09 -20.42
C ARG A 273 -38.92 17.32 -20.63
N MET A 274 -38.88 15.99 -20.61
CA MET A 274 -40.09 15.16 -20.77
C MET A 274 -41.16 15.49 -19.73
N ARG A 275 -40.77 15.77 -18.48
CA ARG A 275 -41.73 16.15 -17.42
C ARG A 275 -42.31 17.55 -17.64
N GLU A 276 -41.53 18.48 -18.18
CA GLU A 276 -42.01 19.82 -18.51
C GLU A 276 -43.00 19.78 -19.67
N ASP A 277 -42.72 18.95 -20.69
CA ASP A 277 -43.61 18.72 -21.84
C ASP A 277 -44.95 18.14 -21.39
N VAL A 278 -44.96 17.11 -20.53
CA VAL A 278 -46.20 16.55 -19.97
C VAL A 278 -46.99 17.62 -19.20
N ARG A 279 -46.34 18.40 -18.34
CA ARG A 279 -47.01 19.50 -17.61
C ARG A 279 -47.56 20.58 -18.54
N ALA A 280 -46.90 20.85 -19.66
CA ALA A 280 -47.37 21.81 -20.63
C ALA A 280 -48.62 21.30 -21.35
N LEU A 281 -48.63 20.01 -21.73
CA LEU A 281 -49.80 19.35 -22.29
C LEU A 281 -50.98 19.33 -21.32
N ASP A 282 -50.75 18.99 -20.04
CA ASP A 282 -51.79 19.00 -19.00
C ASP A 282 -52.42 20.40 -18.84
N ARG A 283 -51.58 21.46 -18.87
CA ARG A 283 -52.05 22.85 -18.80
C ARG A 283 -52.84 23.28 -20.04
N ALA A 284 -52.45 22.80 -21.22
CA ALA A 284 -53.12 23.13 -22.47
C ALA A 284 -54.42 22.32 -22.68
N GLY A 285 -54.48 21.12 -22.13
CA GLY A 285 -55.56 20.16 -22.34
C GLY A 285 -56.74 20.28 -21.38
N GLY A 286 -56.58 20.81 -20.16
CA GLY A 286 -57.71 21.09 -19.26
C GLY A 286 -58.67 19.91 -19.03
N VAL A 287 -58.21 18.67 -19.14
CA VAL A 287 -59.01 17.48 -18.85
C VAL A 287 -58.64 17.00 -17.45
N ARG A 288 -59.62 17.06 -16.54
CA ARG A 288 -59.61 16.37 -15.25
C ARG A 288 -59.92 14.90 -15.43
#